data_AF-A0A8J7XQY7-F1
#
_entry.id   AF-A0A8J7XQY7-F1
#
_cell.length_a   1.000
_cell.length_b   1.000
_cell.length_c   1.000
_cell.angle_alpha   90.00
_cell.angle_beta   90.00
_cell.angle_gamma   90.00
#
_symmetry.space_group_name_H-M   'P 1'
#
loop_
_entity.id
_entity.type
_entity.pdbx_description
1 polymer ?
#
loop_
_entity_poly.entity_id
_entity_poly.type
_entity_poly.pdbx_seq_one_letter_code
_entity_poly.pdbx_strand_id
1 'polypeptide(L)'
;MRIKEFYIADARESPGTVYRVQDGREHIYYRRPRGNIYSIAFSQDGTLHFVDANDTKIFQVIDSRERVIHTHHTYVRDIAFDENDTLYFSEATGAGGDGSIYWMQRGNPALFAEIQLDDVGGYWAGDFAFDTQSALYISTGNRTPASIYKRNRGWEEIHKEERESIKGFSFLACDLLCFTNWRSQVYFLDFASGTKSPAYSNPSRTWLSDVAFEDPIVEEETLYEGTKEYRCDWALWREDGTLFDRWDYTFPDIDEDNEDIRSLIRSIGVPTGMTNVDRVIWERMRTVWAWLKDHILSEDDPNYDAACDYHSSFDRWPSIGELASIFRTYGGFCWGERCTCMCRAQMFATFLYRVGIPRDRIAIAGGRYDETSEHIYVVLRLGCHWYYLDPTSNRSSLGETPENVVGVTDPVVDYVHPHNLTTLPRSVLRKPMLVR
;
A
#
# COMPACT_ATOMS: atom_id res chain seq x y z
N MET A 1 2.65 5.64 -13.79
CA MET A 1 2.13 6.57 -12.77
C MET A 1 2.36 8.02 -13.13
N ARG A 2 1.32 8.84 -12.96
CA ARG A 2 1.39 10.30 -12.93
C ARG A 2 0.64 10.78 -11.69
N ILE A 3 1.18 11.75 -10.96
CA ILE A 3 0.44 12.40 -9.88
C ILE A 3 -0.29 13.63 -10.42
N LYS A 4 -1.56 13.78 -10.04
CA LYS A 4 -2.35 14.96 -10.43
C LYS A 4 -1.99 16.18 -9.63
N GLU A 5 -1.77 15.98 -8.33
CA GLU A 5 -1.60 17.06 -7.39
C GLU A 5 -0.62 16.72 -6.26
N PHE A 6 0.26 17.67 -5.98
CA PHE A 6 1.12 17.66 -4.80
C PHE A 6 1.56 19.08 -4.46
N TYR A 7 2.19 19.25 -3.30
CA TYR A 7 2.61 20.54 -2.78
C TYR A 7 4.12 20.59 -2.63
N ILE A 8 4.73 21.72 -2.95
CA ILE A 8 6.18 21.93 -2.82
C ILE A 8 6.51 23.24 -2.12
N ALA A 9 7.69 23.26 -1.49
CA ALA A 9 8.33 24.46 -0.98
C ALA A 9 9.74 24.62 -1.59
N ASP A 10 10.20 25.86 -1.72
CA ASP A 10 11.59 26.18 -2.06
C ASP A 10 12.24 26.94 -0.89
N ALA A 11 13.23 26.32 -0.25
CA ALA A 11 13.89 26.88 0.94
C ALA A 11 14.60 28.21 0.66
N ARG A 12 14.89 28.56 -0.59
CA ARG A 12 15.53 29.83 -0.94
C ARG A 12 14.53 30.97 -1.08
N GLU A 13 13.24 30.68 -1.27
CA GLU A 13 12.24 31.70 -1.52
C GLU A 13 11.89 32.48 -0.24
N SER A 14 11.96 33.81 -0.32
CA SER A 14 11.59 34.72 0.76
C SER A 14 10.83 35.94 0.19
N PRO A 15 9.57 36.18 0.59
CA PRO A 15 8.79 35.37 1.52
C PRO A 15 8.50 33.97 0.94
N GLY A 16 8.55 32.96 1.80
CA GLY A 16 8.33 31.57 1.44
C GLY A 16 6.92 31.34 0.94
N THR A 17 6.81 30.47 -0.07
CA THR A 17 5.55 30.13 -0.72
C THR A 17 5.43 28.60 -0.79
N VAL A 18 4.24 28.10 -0.48
CA VAL A 18 3.82 26.73 -0.81
C VAL A 18 3.11 26.78 -2.14
N TYR A 19 3.58 25.98 -3.09
CA TYR A 19 2.95 25.83 -4.38
C TYR A 19 2.19 24.54 -4.45
N ARG A 20 0.94 24.61 -4.90
CA ARG A 20 0.19 23.46 -5.38
C ARG A 20 0.60 23.21 -6.83
N VAL A 21 1.17 22.04 -7.11
CA VAL A 21 1.47 21.60 -8.47
C VAL A 21 0.31 20.74 -8.96
N GLN A 22 -0.42 21.25 -9.95
CA GLN A 22 -1.51 20.53 -10.61
C GLN A 22 -1.17 20.35 -12.08
N ASP A 23 -1.14 19.10 -12.56
CA ASP A 23 -0.82 18.79 -13.96
C ASP A 23 0.50 19.43 -14.44
N GLY A 24 1.50 19.43 -13.57
CA GLY A 24 2.82 20.03 -13.81
C GLY A 24 2.86 21.57 -13.76
N ARG A 25 1.76 22.23 -13.39
CA ARG A 25 1.68 23.69 -13.26
C ARG A 25 1.62 24.12 -11.79
N GLU A 26 2.43 25.10 -11.44
CA GLU A 26 2.43 25.67 -10.09
C GLU A 26 1.35 26.73 -9.90
N HIS A 27 0.62 26.62 -8.81
CA HIS A 27 -0.32 27.62 -8.31
C HIS A 27 0.08 27.98 -6.89
N ILE A 28 0.04 29.28 -6.55
CA ILE A 28 0.29 29.70 -5.16
C ILE A 28 -0.86 29.15 -4.30
N TYR A 29 -0.53 28.25 -3.37
CA TYR A 29 -1.47 27.75 -2.38
C TYR A 29 -1.45 28.66 -1.15
N TYR A 30 -0.26 28.94 -0.65
CA TYR A 30 -0.04 29.78 0.51
C TYR A 30 1.25 30.57 0.37
N ARG A 31 1.24 31.85 0.77
CA ARG A 31 2.44 32.70 0.81
C ARG A 31 2.55 33.36 2.17
N ARG A 32 3.73 33.23 2.78
CA ARG A 32 4.02 33.87 4.05
C ARG A 32 4.06 35.39 3.93
N PRO A 33 3.77 36.14 5.00
CA PRO A 33 4.08 37.57 5.05
C PRO A 33 5.59 37.85 5.06
N ARG A 34 6.41 36.93 5.63
CA ARG A 34 7.87 37.04 5.75
C ARG A 34 8.51 35.69 6.10
N GLY A 35 9.82 35.58 5.93
CA GLY A 35 10.59 34.37 6.27
C GLY A 35 10.44 33.27 5.22
N ASN A 36 11.17 32.18 5.36
CA ASN A 36 11.23 31.10 4.40
C ASN A 36 10.21 30.00 4.77
N ILE A 37 9.98 29.04 3.87
CA ILE A 37 9.36 27.76 4.20
C ILE A 37 10.38 26.69 3.83
N TYR A 38 10.62 25.76 4.75
CA TYR A 38 11.59 24.71 4.54
C TYR A 38 10.93 23.34 4.43
N SER A 39 10.00 23.03 5.33
CA SER A 39 9.24 21.77 5.33
C SER A 39 7.75 22.06 5.55
N ILE A 40 6.90 21.24 4.94
CA ILE A 40 5.44 21.35 4.90
C ILE A 40 4.81 19.99 5.16
N ALA A 41 3.69 19.97 5.86
CA ALA A 41 2.89 18.77 6.03
C ALA A 41 1.40 19.13 6.14
N PHE A 42 0.53 18.22 5.71
CA PHE A 42 -0.91 18.35 5.89
C PHE A 42 -1.38 17.37 6.97
N SER A 43 -2.22 17.84 7.88
CA SER A 43 -3.02 16.96 8.73
C SER A 43 -4.15 16.32 7.92
N GLN A 44 -4.77 15.27 8.46
CA GLN A 44 -5.87 14.55 7.80
C GLN A 44 -7.09 15.43 7.46
N ASP A 45 -7.27 16.56 8.17
CA ASP A 45 -8.31 17.54 7.89
C ASP A 45 -7.94 18.55 6.78
N GLY A 46 -6.78 18.38 6.15
CA GLY A 46 -6.24 19.26 5.11
C GLY A 46 -5.55 20.52 5.63
N THR A 47 -5.33 20.64 6.95
CA THR A 47 -4.66 21.83 7.49
C THR A 47 -3.16 21.82 7.21
N LEU A 48 -2.68 22.86 6.52
CA LEU A 48 -1.26 23.08 6.27
C LEU A 48 -0.50 23.44 7.55
N HIS A 49 0.56 22.69 7.81
CA HIS A 49 1.61 22.97 8.78
C HIS A 49 2.93 23.20 8.06
N PHE A 50 3.79 24.03 8.64
CA PHE A 50 5.13 24.26 8.07
C PHE A 50 6.15 24.72 9.10
N VAL A 51 7.42 24.62 8.73
CA VAL A 51 8.57 25.14 9.49
C VAL A 51 9.54 25.90 8.60
N ASP A 52 10.31 26.79 9.22
CA ASP A 52 11.52 27.38 8.65
C ASP A 52 12.71 26.72 9.35
N ALA A 53 13.62 26.09 8.61
CA ALA A 53 14.70 25.29 9.19
C ALA A 53 15.65 26.07 10.11
N ASN A 54 15.64 27.40 10.07
CA ASN A 54 16.45 28.24 10.94
C ASN A 54 15.63 28.96 12.03
N ASP A 55 14.34 28.64 12.15
CA ASP A 55 13.49 29.05 13.27
C ASP A 55 13.28 27.87 14.23
N THR A 56 12.69 28.19 15.37
CA THR A 56 12.36 27.29 16.48
C THR A 56 10.87 26.97 16.54
N LYS A 57 10.09 27.47 15.57
CA LYS A 57 8.62 27.47 15.64
C LYS A 57 8.03 26.52 14.62
N ILE A 58 6.94 25.88 15.03
CA ILE A 58 6.04 25.15 14.16
C ILE A 58 4.79 25.98 13.95
N PHE A 59 4.45 26.19 12.68
CA PHE A 59 3.31 26.98 12.26
C PHE A 59 2.20 26.11 11.73
N GLN A 60 0.98 26.54 11.95
CA GLN A 60 -0.24 26.04 11.34
C GLN A 60 -0.92 27.20 10.60
N VAL A 61 -1.50 26.92 9.44
CA VAL A 61 -2.25 27.91 8.65
C VAL A 61 -3.75 27.68 8.84
N ILE A 62 -4.45 28.67 9.42
CA ILE A 62 -5.91 28.65 9.58
C ILE A 62 -6.46 29.94 8.99
N ASP A 63 -7.45 29.84 8.10
CA ASP A 63 -8.04 31.00 7.41
C ASP A 63 -6.99 31.94 6.78
N SER A 64 -5.95 31.34 6.17
CA SER A 64 -4.79 32.04 5.58
C SER A 64 -3.92 32.82 6.58
N ARG A 65 -4.00 32.53 7.89
CA ARG A 65 -3.19 33.16 8.95
C ARG A 65 -2.25 32.14 9.60
N GLU A 66 -1.02 32.59 9.89
CA GLU A 66 -0.04 31.80 10.65
C GLU A 66 -0.41 31.79 12.14
N ARG A 67 -0.51 30.59 12.73
CA ARG A 67 -0.58 30.35 14.17
C ARG A 67 0.63 29.53 14.59
N VAL A 68 1.40 30.03 15.57
CA VAL A 68 2.45 29.22 16.21
C VAL A 68 1.78 28.19 17.11
N ILE A 69 1.98 26.91 16.83
CA ILE A 69 1.43 25.82 17.65
C ILE A 69 2.45 25.23 18.61
N HIS A 70 3.74 25.44 18.33
CA HIS A 70 4.83 25.04 19.20
C HIS A 70 6.07 25.93 19.00
N THR A 71 6.85 26.12 20.05
CA THR A 71 8.18 26.74 20.01
C THR A 71 9.15 25.81 20.72
N HIS A 72 10.01 25.18 19.93
CA HIS A 72 11.10 24.35 20.41
C HIS A 72 12.24 25.23 20.94
N HIS A 73 13.20 24.63 21.62
CA HIS A 73 14.33 25.38 22.18
C HIS A 73 15.48 25.59 21.17
N THR A 74 15.41 24.93 20.02
CA THR A 74 16.41 24.93 18.94
C THR A 74 15.73 24.69 17.59
N TYR A 75 16.52 24.58 16.52
CA TYR A 75 16.03 24.49 15.14
C TYR A 75 15.08 23.31 14.94
N VAL A 76 13.95 23.60 14.29
CA VAL A 76 13.04 22.56 13.78
C VAL A 76 13.31 22.37 12.29
N ARG A 77 13.76 21.19 11.88
CA ARG A 77 14.26 20.95 10.50
C ARG A 77 13.20 20.42 9.56
N ASP A 78 12.32 19.56 10.05
CA ASP A 78 11.29 18.89 9.26
C ASP A 78 10.07 18.57 10.13
N ILE A 79 8.92 18.34 9.50
CA ILE A 79 7.66 17.94 10.13
C ILE A 79 6.95 16.88 9.30
N ALA A 80 6.24 15.96 9.96
CA ALA A 80 5.41 14.96 9.29
C ALA A 80 4.25 14.53 10.19
N PHE A 81 3.18 14.01 9.59
CA PHE A 81 2.08 13.34 10.29
C PHE A 81 2.18 11.82 10.08
N ASP A 82 1.77 11.05 11.09
CA ASP A 82 1.53 9.60 10.94
C ASP A 82 0.06 9.30 10.57
N GLU A 83 -0.26 8.01 10.43
CA GLU A 83 -1.63 7.57 10.07
C GLU A 83 -2.69 7.91 11.14
N ASN A 84 -2.27 8.31 12.34
CA ASN A 84 -3.15 8.69 13.45
C ASN A 84 -3.27 10.22 13.58
N ASP A 85 -2.81 10.98 12.59
CA ASP A 85 -2.77 12.45 12.60
C ASP A 85 -1.91 13.02 13.76
N THR A 86 -0.92 12.25 14.21
CA THR A 86 0.06 12.74 15.20
C THR A 86 1.15 13.53 14.51
N LEU A 87 1.35 14.78 14.91
CA LEU A 87 2.42 15.64 14.39
C LEU A 87 3.77 15.28 15.01
N TYR A 88 4.76 15.05 14.15
CA TYR A 88 6.16 14.86 14.49
C TYR A 88 7.01 16.00 13.94
N PHE A 89 8.17 16.22 14.55
CA PHE A 89 9.17 17.14 14.04
C PHE A 89 10.59 16.68 14.38
N SER A 90 11.56 17.15 13.59
CA SER A 90 12.96 16.82 13.79
C SER A 90 13.81 18.00 14.24
N GLU A 91 14.86 17.66 14.97
CA GLU A 91 15.98 18.52 15.32
C GLU A 91 17.25 17.88 14.76
N ALA A 92 18.00 18.63 13.96
CA ALA A 92 19.25 18.15 13.39
C ALA A 92 20.25 19.27 13.09
N THR A 93 21.54 18.92 13.10
CA THR A 93 22.66 19.84 12.86
C THR A 93 23.51 19.46 11.64
N GLY A 94 23.06 18.48 10.83
CA GLY A 94 23.86 17.93 9.74
C GLY A 94 24.92 16.99 10.26
N ALA A 95 26.19 17.40 10.18
CA ALA A 95 27.33 16.67 10.74
C ALA A 95 27.74 17.15 12.15
N GLY A 96 27.03 18.13 12.72
CA GLY A 96 27.43 18.78 13.96
C GLY A 96 27.20 17.96 15.23
N GLY A 97 26.35 16.94 15.16
CA GLY A 97 25.94 16.09 16.27
C GLY A 97 24.69 15.31 15.94
N ASP A 98 24.39 14.34 16.82
CA ASP A 98 23.21 13.48 16.70
C ASP A 98 21.92 14.29 16.66
N GLY A 99 20.92 13.71 16.01
CA GLY A 99 19.62 14.32 15.84
C GLY A 99 18.54 13.69 16.71
N SER A 100 17.36 14.30 16.70
CA SER A 100 16.19 13.77 17.40
C SER A 100 14.92 13.98 16.59
N ILE A 101 13.99 13.05 16.73
CA ILE A 101 12.60 13.20 16.28
C ILE A 101 11.73 13.20 17.51
N TYR A 102 10.81 14.15 17.56
CA TYR A 102 9.83 14.33 18.62
C TYR A 102 8.44 14.18 18.04
N TRP A 103 7.48 13.77 18.88
CA TRP A 103 6.06 13.84 18.57
C TRP A 103 5.34 14.82 19.49
N MET A 104 4.24 15.39 19.02
CA MET A 104 3.44 16.33 19.79
C MET A 104 2.33 15.60 20.54
N GLN A 105 2.52 15.42 21.85
CA GLN A 105 1.53 14.81 22.73
C GLN A 105 0.84 15.88 23.58
N ARG A 106 -0.45 16.13 23.31
CA ARG A 106 -1.26 17.13 24.05
C ARG A 106 -0.58 18.50 24.14
N GLY A 107 0.04 18.94 23.04
CA GLY A 107 0.73 20.22 22.93
C GLY A 107 2.16 20.26 23.48
N ASN A 108 2.69 19.15 24.00
CA ASN A 108 4.07 19.05 24.47
C ASN A 108 4.88 18.09 23.60
N PRO A 109 6.13 18.43 23.27
CA PRO A 109 7.02 17.52 22.56
C PRO A 109 7.48 16.40 23.49
N ALA A 110 7.50 15.18 22.99
CA ALA A 110 8.15 14.04 23.64
C ALA A 110 9.08 13.33 22.66
N LEU A 111 10.24 12.90 23.15
CA LEU A 111 11.25 12.24 22.32
C LEU A 111 10.70 10.91 21.78
N PHE A 112 10.78 10.74 20.46
CA PHE A 112 10.33 9.55 19.74
C PHE A 112 11.51 8.72 19.20
N ALA A 113 12.56 9.38 18.71
CA ALA A 113 13.76 8.74 18.19
C ALA A 113 15.00 9.61 18.41
N GLU A 114 16.12 8.99 18.74
CA GLU A 114 17.45 9.59 18.61
C GLU A 114 18.10 9.04 17.33
N ILE A 115 18.76 9.92 16.58
CA ILE A 115 19.45 9.60 15.33
C ILE A 115 20.94 9.75 15.57
N GLN A 116 21.59 8.63 15.90
CA GLN A 116 23.04 8.57 16.03
C GLN A 116 23.67 8.69 14.65
N LEU A 117 24.54 9.67 14.43
CA LEU A 117 25.09 9.92 13.09
C LEU A 117 25.88 8.71 12.55
N ASP A 118 26.55 7.97 13.42
CA ASP A 118 27.30 6.76 13.06
C ASP A 118 26.40 5.65 12.47
N ASP A 119 25.11 5.63 12.81
CA ASP A 119 24.14 4.67 12.28
C ASP A 119 23.64 5.06 10.87
N VAL A 120 23.83 6.32 10.45
CA VAL A 120 23.20 6.90 9.26
C VAL A 120 24.20 7.63 8.35
N GLY A 121 25.43 7.12 8.28
CA GLY A 121 26.44 7.61 7.33
C GLY A 121 27.07 8.96 7.69
N GLY A 122 27.05 9.32 8.98
CA GLY A 122 27.75 10.47 9.56
C GLY A 122 27.08 11.83 9.31
N TYR A 123 25.86 11.86 8.78
CA TYR A 123 25.16 13.10 8.46
C TYR A 123 23.65 12.92 8.39
N TRP A 124 22.91 13.82 9.03
CA TRP A 124 21.46 13.89 8.86
C TRP A 124 20.97 15.34 8.88
N ALA A 125 20.28 15.77 7.81
CA ALA A 125 19.74 17.13 7.70
C ALA A 125 18.39 17.32 8.41
N GLY A 126 17.85 16.25 9.00
CA GLY A 126 16.56 16.27 9.70
C GLY A 126 15.39 15.72 8.88
N ASP A 127 15.59 15.30 7.63
CA ASP A 127 14.50 14.82 6.77
C ASP A 127 13.96 13.46 7.23
N PHE A 128 12.65 13.36 7.39
CA PHE A 128 11.96 12.12 7.77
C PHE A 128 10.51 12.07 7.28
N ALA A 129 9.97 10.87 7.14
CA ALA A 129 8.56 10.66 6.86
C ALA A 129 8.08 9.32 7.41
N PHE A 130 6.77 9.16 7.51
CA PHE A 130 6.12 7.89 7.78
C PHE A 130 5.56 7.31 6.49
N ASP A 131 5.71 5.99 6.32
CA ASP A 131 4.95 5.30 5.29
C ASP A 131 3.49 5.08 5.70
N THR A 132 2.70 4.50 4.82
CA THR A 132 1.27 4.25 5.06
C THR A 132 0.96 3.18 6.11
N GLN A 133 1.99 2.64 6.78
CA GLN A 133 1.88 1.74 7.94
C GLN A 133 2.58 2.33 9.18
N SER A 134 2.81 3.65 9.20
CA SER A 134 3.52 4.35 10.27
C SER A 134 4.96 3.86 10.52
N ALA A 135 5.61 3.23 9.54
CA ALA A 135 7.04 2.95 9.66
C ALA A 135 7.84 4.24 9.39
N LEU A 136 8.81 4.52 10.26
CA LEU A 136 9.64 5.73 10.17
C LEU A 136 10.80 5.52 9.19
N TYR A 137 10.95 6.46 8.26
CA TYR A 137 12.08 6.57 7.35
C TYR A 137 12.76 7.91 7.54
N ILE A 138 14.06 7.93 7.34
CA ILE A 138 14.85 9.16 7.32
C ILE A 138 15.65 9.23 6.03
N SER A 139 15.93 10.46 5.60
CA SER A 139 16.89 10.72 4.54
C SER A 139 18.08 11.51 5.07
N THR A 140 19.28 11.19 4.58
CA THR A 140 20.47 12.03 4.83
C THR A 140 20.30 13.48 4.31
N GLY A 141 19.32 13.75 3.44
CA GLY A 141 18.90 15.11 3.10
C GLY A 141 19.71 15.77 1.98
N ASN A 142 20.13 17.02 2.20
CA ASN A 142 20.74 17.92 1.22
C ASN A 142 22.23 17.65 0.88
N ARG A 143 22.67 16.39 0.95
CA ARG A 143 24.04 15.97 0.55
C ARG A 143 24.00 15.05 -0.67
N THR A 144 25.17 14.80 -1.26
CA THR A 144 25.36 13.81 -2.32
C THR A 144 26.67 13.06 -2.05
N PRO A 145 26.67 11.71 -2.01
CA PRO A 145 25.51 10.82 -2.13
C PRO A 145 24.53 10.98 -0.94
N ALA A 146 23.29 10.59 -1.17
CA ALA A 146 22.22 10.56 -0.18
C ALA A 146 21.63 9.15 -0.03
N SER A 147 21.22 8.79 1.18
CA SER A 147 20.61 7.49 1.49
C SER A 147 19.25 7.66 2.18
N ILE A 148 18.35 6.70 1.97
CA ILE A 148 17.17 6.49 2.79
C ILE A 148 17.44 5.34 3.77
N TYR A 149 17.10 5.56 5.04
CA TYR A 149 17.12 4.53 6.07
C TYR A 149 15.71 4.26 6.58
N LYS A 150 15.41 2.99 6.85
CA LYS A 150 14.18 2.55 7.53
C LYS A 150 14.49 2.22 8.98
N ARG A 151 13.64 2.65 9.91
CA ARG A 151 13.72 2.27 11.31
C ARG A 151 13.14 0.88 11.52
N ASN A 152 13.99 -0.07 11.89
CA ASN A 152 13.62 -1.40 12.35
C ASN A 152 14.06 -1.58 13.82
N ARG A 153 14.90 -2.58 14.14
CA ARG A 153 15.61 -2.66 15.43
C ARG A 153 16.75 -1.64 15.54
N GLY A 154 17.16 -1.07 14.41
CA GLY A 154 18.14 0.00 14.22
C GLY A 154 17.85 0.67 12.88
N TRP A 155 18.84 1.35 12.31
CA TRP A 155 18.73 1.96 10.98
C TRP A 155 19.24 1.00 9.89
N GLU A 156 18.39 0.73 8.91
CA GLU A 156 18.73 -0.09 7.74
C GLU A 156 18.73 0.78 6.50
N GLU A 157 19.87 0.85 5.78
CA GLU A 157 19.94 1.54 4.49
C GLU A 157 19.15 0.74 3.44
N ILE A 158 18.06 1.30 2.95
CA ILE A 158 17.19 0.63 1.95
C ILE A 158 17.39 1.18 0.54
N HIS A 159 17.96 2.37 0.41
CA HIS A 159 18.24 3.00 -0.87
C HIS A 159 19.39 3.99 -0.75
N LYS A 160 20.20 4.06 -1.81
CA LYS A 160 21.29 5.04 -1.94
C LYS A 160 21.26 5.67 -3.32
N GLU A 161 21.22 6.99 -3.34
CA GLU A 161 21.32 7.84 -4.52
C GLU A 161 22.73 8.43 -4.62
N GLU A 162 23.45 8.08 -5.68
CA GLU A 162 24.86 8.43 -5.84
C GLU A 162 25.08 9.84 -6.39
N ARG A 163 24.08 10.44 -7.04
CA ARG A 163 24.26 11.65 -7.88
C ARG A 163 23.46 12.85 -7.43
N GLU A 164 22.48 12.66 -6.56
CA GLU A 164 21.57 13.71 -6.14
C GLU A 164 21.34 13.64 -4.62
N SER A 165 20.71 14.69 -4.10
CA SER A 165 20.18 14.69 -2.74
C SER A 165 18.82 14.02 -2.73
N ILE A 166 18.46 13.48 -1.57
CA ILE A 166 17.09 13.06 -1.28
C ILE A 166 16.63 13.96 -0.14
N LYS A 167 16.04 15.11 -0.45
CA LYS A 167 15.43 15.99 0.55
C LYS A 167 13.96 15.65 0.69
N GLY A 168 13.30 16.21 1.71
CA GLY A 168 11.86 16.39 1.89
C GLY A 168 11.01 15.55 0.97
N PHE A 169 10.42 14.53 1.56
CA PHE A 169 9.83 13.39 0.90
C PHE A 169 8.57 12.94 1.61
N SER A 170 7.64 12.35 0.87
CA SER A 170 6.39 11.82 1.39
C SER A 170 6.04 10.52 0.69
N PHE A 171 5.36 9.62 1.39
CA PHE A 171 4.91 8.36 0.83
C PHE A 171 3.54 8.48 0.16
N LEU A 172 3.36 7.75 -0.95
CA LEU A 172 2.09 7.50 -1.63
C LEU A 172 1.60 6.06 -1.43
N ALA A 173 2.53 5.17 -1.11
CA ALA A 173 2.29 3.81 -0.67
C ALA A 173 3.52 3.40 0.16
N CYS A 174 3.48 2.25 0.83
CA CYS A 174 4.59 1.80 1.65
C CYS A 174 5.94 1.59 0.93
N ASP A 175 5.93 1.43 -0.38
CA ASP A 175 7.08 1.20 -1.23
C ASP A 175 7.28 2.32 -2.28
N LEU A 176 6.44 3.34 -2.26
CA LEU A 176 6.45 4.44 -3.22
C LEU A 176 6.58 5.76 -2.50
N LEU A 177 7.77 6.34 -2.57
CA LEU A 177 8.00 7.71 -2.10
C LEU A 177 8.09 8.69 -3.26
N CYS A 178 7.74 9.92 -2.96
CA CYS A 178 8.00 11.10 -3.75
C CYS A 178 8.99 11.97 -2.99
N PHE A 179 10.04 12.48 -3.63
CA PHE A 179 11.07 13.27 -2.96
C PHE A 179 11.60 14.40 -3.81
N THR A 180 12.12 15.44 -3.15
CA THR A 180 12.80 16.57 -3.80
C THR A 180 14.31 16.35 -3.87
N ASN A 181 14.96 16.78 -4.95
CA ASN A 181 16.41 16.59 -5.11
C ASN A 181 17.28 17.71 -4.53
N TRP A 182 16.72 18.57 -3.65
CA TRP A 182 17.35 19.81 -3.17
C TRP A 182 17.79 20.75 -4.30
N ARG A 183 17.15 20.66 -5.45
CA ARG A 183 17.39 21.51 -6.62
C ARG A 183 16.08 21.96 -7.24
N SER A 184 15.74 21.39 -8.39
CA SER A 184 14.65 21.84 -9.24
C SER A 184 13.73 20.71 -9.67
N GLN A 185 13.90 19.50 -9.10
CA GLN A 185 13.18 18.30 -9.52
C GLN A 185 12.56 17.57 -8.34
N VAL A 186 11.46 16.91 -8.64
CA VAL A 186 10.77 15.95 -7.78
C VAL A 186 10.76 14.61 -8.50
N TYR A 187 11.01 13.54 -7.77
CA TYR A 187 11.09 12.18 -8.29
C TYR A 187 10.17 11.25 -7.52
N PHE A 188 9.66 10.23 -8.20
CA PHE A 188 9.21 9.00 -7.56
C PHE A 188 10.38 8.04 -7.40
N LEU A 189 10.38 7.33 -6.30
CA LEU A 189 11.22 6.17 -6.07
C LEU A 189 10.34 5.02 -5.61
N ASP A 190 10.43 3.92 -6.34
CA ASP A 190 9.75 2.67 -6.05
C ASP A 190 10.78 1.70 -5.44
N PHE A 191 10.61 1.35 -4.16
CA PHE A 191 11.52 0.46 -3.45
C PHE A 191 11.43 -0.99 -3.92
N ALA A 192 10.27 -1.43 -4.41
CA ALA A 192 10.09 -2.81 -4.87
C ALA A 192 10.90 -3.07 -6.15
N SER A 193 10.90 -2.12 -7.08
CA SER A 193 11.65 -2.21 -8.35
C SER A 193 13.02 -1.52 -8.34
N GLY A 194 13.26 -0.65 -7.36
CA GLY A 194 14.42 0.26 -7.35
C GLY A 194 14.34 1.38 -8.39
N THR A 195 13.19 1.57 -9.04
CA THR A 195 13.04 2.52 -10.15
C THR A 195 12.86 3.95 -9.63
N LYS A 196 13.70 4.86 -10.11
CA LYS A 196 13.53 6.31 -9.94
C LYS A 196 12.98 6.93 -11.22
N SER A 197 11.88 7.67 -11.14
CA SER A 197 11.26 8.35 -12.29
C SER A 197 10.94 9.82 -11.99
N PRO A 198 11.05 10.73 -12.97
CA PRO A 198 10.75 12.14 -12.75
C PRO A 198 9.25 12.36 -12.56
N ALA A 199 8.87 13.05 -11.49
CA ALA A 199 7.50 13.49 -11.24
C ALA A 199 7.28 14.94 -11.71
N TYR A 200 8.30 15.80 -11.54
CA TYR A 200 8.22 17.22 -11.85
C TYR A 200 9.60 17.86 -12.02
N SER A 201 9.67 18.90 -12.84
CA SER A 201 10.88 19.71 -13.04
C SER A 201 10.52 21.15 -13.32
N ASN A 202 11.16 22.07 -12.61
CA ASN A 202 11.08 23.50 -12.87
C ASN A 202 12.43 24.16 -12.65
N PRO A 203 13.20 24.43 -13.73
CA PRO A 203 14.54 25.00 -13.64
C PRO A 203 14.62 26.40 -13.00
N SER A 204 13.49 27.08 -12.80
CA SER A 204 13.48 28.36 -12.06
C SER A 204 13.58 28.17 -10.54
N ARG A 205 13.31 26.96 -10.04
CA ARG A 205 13.48 26.56 -8.64
C ARG A 205 14.94 26.27 -8.35
N THR A 206 15.37 26.63 -7.14
CA THR A 206 16.77 26.46 -6.76
C THR A 206 16.97 25.45 -5.66
N TRP A 207 16.13 25.46 -4.62
CA TRP A 207 16.23 24.55 -3.47
C TRP A 207 14.86 24.01 -3.12
N LEU A 208 14.26 23.22 -4.02
CA LEU A 208 13.09 22.43 -3.68
C LEU A 208 13.38 21.64 -2.42
N SER A 209 12.71 22.03 -1.34
CA SER A 209 13.07 21.64 0.02
C SER A 209 12.17 20.56 0.57
N ASP A 210 10.95 20.49 0.04
CA ASP A 210 9.98 19.51 0.48
C ASP A 210 8.88 19.26 -0.54
N VAL A 211 8.27 18.07 -0.44
CA VAL A 211 7.07 17.66 -1.16
C VAL A 211 6.09 16.98 -0.20
N ALA A 212 4.84 17.42 -0.24
CA ALA A 212 3.78 16.87 0.59
C ALA A 212 2.50 16.64 -0.22
N PHE A 213 1.59 15.86 0.37
CA PHE A 213 0.27 15.58 -0.18
C PHE A 213 -0.81 15.93 0.84
N GLU A 214 -1.95 16.41 0.33
CA GLU A 214 -3.17 16.63 1.12
C GLU A 214 -4.11 15.42 0.96
N ASP A 215 -4.44 15.08 -0.29
CA ASP A 215 -5.26 13.93 -0.69
C ASP A 215 -4.77 13.46 -2.06
N PRO A 216 -3.70 12.64 -2.12
CA PRO A 216 -3.01 12.43 -3.38
C PRO A 216 -3.83 11.57 -4.34
N ILE A 217 -3.95 12.05 -5.57
CA ILE A 217 -4.57 11.34 -6.69
C ILE A 217 -3.48 11.00 -7.69
N VAL A 218 -3.38 9.71 -8.03
CA VAL A 218 -2.49 9.21 -9.07
C VAL A 218 -3.29 8.67 -10.25
N GLU A 219 -2.76 8.87 -11.43
CA GLU A 219 -3.23 8.33 -12.69
C GLU A 219 -2.32 7.18 -13.12
N GLU A 220 -2.92 6.06 -13.50
CA GLU A 220 -2.23 4.93 -14.13
C GLU A 220 -2.91 4.54 -15.43
N GLU A 221 -2.09 4.17 -16.43
CA GLU A 221 -2.59 3.64 -17.69
C GLU A 221 -2.90 2.16 -17.51
N THR A 222 -4.17 1.80 -17.67
CA THR A 222 -4.63 0.41 -17.67
C THR A 222 -4.47 -0.21 -19.05
N LEU A 223 -4.48 -1.54 -19.13
CA LEU A 223 -4.34 -2.23 -20.43
C LEU A 223 -5.57 -2.03 -21.33
N TYR A 224 -6.78 -1.87 -20.76
CA TYR A 224 -8.04 -1.92 -21.51
C TYR A 224 -9.00 -0.76 -21.25
N GLU A 225 -8.80 0.03 -20.21
CA GLU A 225 -9.75 1.07 -19.79
C GLU A 225 -9.16 2.48 -19.91
N GLY A 226 -7.99 2.60 -20.53
CA GLY A 226 -7.20 3.84 -20.62
C GLY A 226 -6.69 4.29 -19.25
N THR A 227 -6.52 5.59 -19.10
CA THR A 227 -6.03 6.18 -17.84
C THR A 227 -7.12 6.15 -16.76
N LYS A 228 -6.77 5.65 -15.57
CA LYS A 228 -7.65 5.57 -14.39
C LYS A 228 -7.06 6.28 -13.18
N GLU A 229 -7.95 6.78 -12.32
CA GLU A 229 -7.61 7.54 -11.13
C GLU A 229 -7.64 6.66 -9.88
N TYR A 230 -6.62 6.85 -9.05
CA TYR A 230 -6.45 6.19 -7.77
C TYR A 230 -6.22 7.22 -6.68
N ARG A 231 -6.96 7.12 -5.59
CA ARG A 231 -6.77 7.93 -4.38
C ARG A 231 -5.87 7.20 -3.41
N CYS A 232 -5.00 7.92 -2.72
CA CYS A 232 -4.26 7.38 -1.60
C CYS A 232 -4.95 7.72 -0.29
N ASP A 233 -5.21 6.70 0.53
CA ASP A 233 -5.55 6.87 1.95
C ASP A 233 -4.41 6.23 2.77
N TRP A 234 -4.35 4.89 2.78
CA TRP A 234 -3.19 4.12 3.22
C TRP A 234 -2.60 3.21 2.11
N ALA A 235 -3.23 3.26 0.95
CA ALA A 235 -2.82 2.61 -0.28
C ALA A 235 -3.61 3.21 -1.45
N LEU A 236 -3.32 2.78 -2.67
CA LEU A 236 -3.91 3.34 -3.88
C LEU A 236 -5.23 2.62 -4.24
N TRP A 237 -6.36 3.32 -4.12
CA TRP A 237 -7.70 2.81 -4.36
C TRP A 237 -8.27 3.36 -5.65
N ARG A 238 -8.85 2.48 -6.46
CA ARG A 238 -9.51 2.88 -7.70
C ARG A 238 -10.80 3.65 -7.40
N GLU A 239 -10.93 4.88 -7.89
CA GLU A 239 -12.06 5.75 -7.53
C GLU A 239 -13.39 5.26 -8.11
N ASP A 240 -13.39 4.81 -9.37
CA ASP A 240 -14.53 4.24 -10.10
C ASP A 240 -14.69 2.72 -9.89
N GLY A 241 -13.94 2.13 -8.96
CA GLY A 241 -13.97 0.71 -8.67
C GLY A 241 -15.28 0.26 -8.03
N THR A 242 -15.77 -0.92 -8.42
CA THR A 242 -17.04 -1.47 -7.90
C THR A 242 -16.79 -2.46 -6.77
N LEU A 243 -17.54 -2.35 -5.67
CA LEU A 243 -17.58 -3.32 -4.58
C LEU A 243 -18.83 -4.20 -4.71
N PHE A 244 -18.65 -5.51 -4.68
CA PHE A 244 -19.74 -6.48 -4.63
C PHE A 244 -19.85 -7.08 -3.22
N ASP A 245 -21.05 -6.95 -2.65
CA ASP A 245 -21.39 -7.36 -1.28
C ASP A 245 -22.53 -8.40 -1.26
N ARG A 246 -22.74 -9.13 -2.37
CA ARG A 246 -23.72 -10.23 -2.46
C ARG A 246 -23.19 -11.49 -1.77
N TRP A 247 -22.94 -11.37 -0.49
CA TRP A 247 -22.33 -12.42 0.33
C TRP A 247 -23.17 -13.68 0.41
N ASP A 248 -24.50 -13.56 0.48
CA ASP A 248 -25.41 -14.72 0.47
C ASP A 248 -25.34 -15.50 -0.85
N TYR A 249 -24.84 -14.85 -1.91
CA TYR A 249 -24.62 -15.49 -3.22
C TYR A 249 -23.19 -16.04 -3.35
N THR A 250 -22.17 -15.28 -2.97
CA THR A 250 -20.75 -15.64 -3.19
C THR A 250 -20.13 -16.44 -2.05
N PHE A 251 -20.47 -16.15 -0.80
CA PHE A 251 -19.92 -16.76 0.39
C PHE A 251 -21.02 -17.19 1.38
N PRO A 252 -22.01 -17.98 0.92
CA PRO A 252 -23.11 -18.41 1.79
C PRO A 252 -22.57 -19.23 2.95
N ASP A 253 -23.04 -18.91 4.15
CA ASP A 253 -22.73 -19.63 5.39
C ASP A 253 -21.22 -19.84 5.63
N ILE A 254 -20.36 -18.91 5.21
CA ILE A 254 -18.89 -19.06 5.31
C ILE A 254 -18.38 -19.27 6.76
N ASP A 255 -19.19 -18.88 7.74
CA ASP A 255 -18.94 -19.04 9.17
C ASP A 255 -19.43 -20.38 9.75
N GLU A 256 -20.18 -21.17 8.99
CA GLU A 256 -20.71 -22.46 9.44
C GLU A 256 -19.59 -23.36 9.96
N ASP A 257 -19.92 -24.16 10.97
CA ASP A 257 -19.03 -25.13 11.56
C ASP A 257 -19.78 -26.42 11.92
N ASN A 258 -19.32 -27.53 11.34
CA ASN A 258 -19.82 -28.87 11.61
C ASN A 258 -18.67 -29.88 11.41
N GLU A 259 -18.87 -31.16 11.72
CA GLU A 259 -17.77 -32.14 11.69
C GLU A 259 -17.23 -32.39 10.27
N ASP A 260 -18.08 -32.33 9.25
CA ASP A 260 -17.64 -32.48 7.85
C ASP A 260 -16.75 -31.30 7.44
N ILE A 261 -17.15 -30.07 7.79
CA ILE A 261 -16.34 -28.86 7.57
C ILE A 261 -15.00 -28.98 8.32
N ARG A 262 -15.00 -29.38 9.59
CA ARG A 262 -13.76 -29.56 10.36
C ARG A 262 -12.87 -30.66 9.80
N SER A 263 -13.46 -31.73 9.28
CA SER A 263 -12.73 -32.82 8.61
C SER A 263 -12.04 -32.29 7.35
N LEU A 264 -12.77 -31.56 6.50
CA LEU A 264 -12.25 -30.89 5.32
C LEU A 264 -11.12 -29.92 5.67
N ILE A 265 -11.33 -29.01 6.62
CA ILE A 265 -10.29 -28.01 6.94
C ILE A 265 -9.06 -28.66 7.59
N ARG A 266 -9.23 -29.74 8.39
CA ARG A 266 -8.09 -30.49 8.94
C ARG A 266 -7.27 -31.19 7.86
N SER A 267 -7.87 -31.63 6.76
CA SER A 267 -7.13 -32.31 5.69
C SER A 267 -6.15 -31.37 4.96
N ILE A 268 -6.35 -30.05 5.03
CA ILE A 268 -5.40 -29.04 4.53
C ILE A 268 -4.07 -29.06 5.31
N GLY A 269 -4.11 -29.46 6.59
CA GLY A 269 -2.89 -29.64 7.40
C GLY A 269 -2.30 -28.37 8.00
N VAL A 270 -3.05 -27.27 8.10
CA VAL A 270 -2.61 -26.02 8.74
C VAL A 270 -3.46 -25.63 9.95
N PRO A 271 -2.90 -24.86 10.92
CA PRO A 271 -3.69 -24.35 12.04
C PRO A 271 -4.79 -23.38 11.57
N THR A 272 -5.96 -23.44 12.20
CA THR A 272 -7.14 -22.62 11.84
C THR A 272 -7.29 -21.34 12.66
N GLY A 273 -6.47 -21.17 13.71
CA GLY A 273 -6.50 -19.95 14.53
C GLY A 273 -6.09 -18.72 13.73
N MET A 274 -6.83 -17.62 13.88
CA MET A 274 -6.58 -16.37 13.14
C MET A 274 -5.13 -15.86 13.33
N THR A 275 -4.52 -15.35 12.27
CA THR A 275 -3.17 -14.76 12.33
C THR A 275 -3.07 -13.46 11.52
N ASN A 276 -2.34 -12.49 12.04
CA ASN A 276 -1.98 -11.25 11.35
C ASN A 276 -0.50 -11.20 10.95
N VAL A 277 0.22 -12.31 11.09
CA VAL A 277 1.65 -12.38 10.77
C VAL A 277 1.80 -12.75 9.30
N ASP A 278 2.23 -11.81 8.45
CA ASP A 278 2.32 -11.97 6.99
C ASP A 278 3.06 -13.24 6.56
N ARG A 279 4.19 -13.57 7.20
CA ARG A 279 4.93 -14.81 6.91
C ARG A 279 4.09 -16.07 7.13
N VAL A 280 3.25 -16.07 8.17
CA VAL A 280 2.35 -17.20 8.47
C VAL A 280 1.16 -17.21 7.51
N ILE A 281 0.62 -16.04 7.16
CA ILE A 281 -0.44 -15.90 6.16
C ILE A 281 0.03 -16.46 4.81
N TRP A 282 1.22 -16.06 4.35
CA TRP A 282 1.80 -16.54 3.10
C TRP A 282 1.98 -18.06 3.12
N GLU A 283 2.56 -18.63 4.18
CA GLU A 283 2.76 -20.08 4.27
C GLU A 283 1.44 -20.85 4.27
N ARG A 284 0.43 -20.37 4.99
CA ARG A 284 -0.91 -20.98 4.95
C ARG A 284 -1.53 -20.92 3.56
N MET A 285 -1.40 -19.80 2.88
CA MET A 285 -1.87 -19.67 1.51
C MET A 285 -1.19 -20.68 0.59
N ARG A 286 0.14 -20.84 0.69
CA ARG A 286 0.89 -21.85 -0.09
C ARG A 286 0.39 -23.26 0.19
N THR A 287 0.14 -23.60 1.45
CA THR A 287 -0.39 -24.92 1.80
C THR A 287 -1.79 -25.13 1.23
N VAL A 288 -2.70 -24.15 1.35
CA VAL A 288 -4.03 -24.23 0.73
C VAL A 288 -3.91 -24.37 -0.79
N TRP A 289 -3.02 -23.61 -1.43
CA TRP A 289 -2.79 -23.68 -2.87
C TRP A 289 -2.37 -25.09 -3.31
N ALA A 290 -1.31 -25.64 -2.69
CA ALA A 290 -0.81 -26.97 -3.01
C ALA A 290 -1.87 -28.05 -2.72
N TRP A 291 -2.49 -27.98 -1.54
CA TRP A 291 -3.54 -28.92 -1.14
C TRP A 291 -4.71 -28.91 -2.13
N LEU A 292 -5.16 -27.73 -2.55
CA LEU A 292 -6.25 -27.60 -3.50
C LEU A 292 -5.89 -28.24 -4.83
N LYS A 293 -4.65 -28.06 -5.31
CA LYS A 293 -4.17 -28.70 -6.55
C LYS A 293 -4.17 -30.22 -6.48
N ASP A 294 -3.82 -30.78 -5.33
CA ASP A 294 -3.80 -32.24 -5.13
C ASP A 294 -5.21 -32.86 -5.01
N HIS A 295 -6.23 -32.04 -4.76
CA HIS A 295 -7.62 -32.47 -4.56
C HIS A 295 -8.58 -31.97 -5.63
N ILE A 296 -8.03 -31.57 -6.79
CA ILE A 296 -8.79 -31.30 -8.00
C ILE A 296 -9.05 -32.62 -8.72
N LEU A 297 -10.31 -32.85 -9.07
CA LEU A 297 -10.69 -33.94 -9.96
C LEU A 297 -10.38 -33.51 -11.39
N SER A 298 -9.53 -34.26 -12.08
CA SER A 298 -9.31 -34.12 -13.52
C SER A 298 -10.54 -34.61 -14.30
N GLU A 299 -10.69 -34.22 -15.57
CA GLU A 299 -11.82 -34.65 -16.40
C GLU A 299 -11.89 -36.16 -16.62
N ASP A 300 -10.74 -36.85 -16.51
CA ASP A 300 -10.65 -38.31 -16.58
C ASP A 300 -11.04 -39.02 -15.25
N ASP A 301 -11.28 -38.27 -14.16
CA ASP A 301 -11.68 -38.83 -12.89
C ASP A 301 -13.15 -39.29 -12.95
N PRO A 302 -13.48 -40.54 -12.55
CA PRO A 302 -14.85 -41.06 -12.63
C PRO A 302 -15.87 -40.26 -11.80
N ASN A 303 -15.43 -39.47 -10.82
CA ASN A 303 -16.28 -38.62 -10.00
C ASN A 303 -16.40 -37.19 -10.53
N TYR A 304 -15.65 -36.80 -11.57
CA TYR A 304 -15.60 -35.42 -12.06
C TYR A 304 -16.98 -34.88 -12.47
N ASP A 305 -17.68 -35.59 -13.37
CA ASP A 305 -19.00 -35.16 -13.85
C ASP A 305 -20.01 -35.04 -12.69
N ALA A 306 -20.01 -36.02 -11.78
CA ALA A 306 -20.93 -36.01 -10.64
C ALA A 306 -20.64 -34.86 -9.66
N ALA A 307 -19.37 -34.53 -9.43
CA ALA A 307 -18.98 -33.37 -8.63
C ALA A 307 -19.37 -32.05 -9.32
N CYS A 308 -19.16 -31.94 -10.64
CA CYS A 308 -19.59 -30.79 -11.45
C CYS A 308 -21.10 -30.57 -11.38
N ASP A 309 -21.88 -31.65 -11.54
CA ASP A 309 -23.35 -31.59 -11.54
C ASP A 309 -23.88 -31.20 -10.16
N TYR A 310 -23.29 -31.75 -9.10
CA TYR A 310 -23.64 -31.37 -7.74
C TYR A 310 -23.30 -29.89 -7.46
N HIS A 311 -22.10 -29.44 -7.82
CA HIS A 311 -21.70 -28.04 -7.71
C HIS A 311 -22.65 -27.11 -8.49
N SER A 312 -23.08 -27.52 -9.69
CA SER A 312 -23.93 -26.70 -10.56
C SER A 312 -25.42 -26.78 -10.20
N SER A 313 -25.79 -27.61 -9.22
CA SER A 313 -27.19 -27.77 -8.78
C SER A 313 -27.70 -26.61 -7.94
N PHE A 314 -26.81 -25.74 -7.46
CA PHE A 314 -27.13 -24.56 -6.67
C PHE A 314 -27.37 -23.34 -7.57
N ASP A 315 -28.31 -22.47 -7.18
CA ASP A 315 -28.57 -21.18 -7.82
C ASP A 315 -27.62 -20.07 -7.34
N ARG A 316 -26.67 -20.41 -6.47
CA ARG A 316 -25.64 -19.59 -5.85
C ARG A 316 -24.30 -20.34 -5.83
N TRP A 317 -23.24 -19.70 -5.36
CA TRP A 317 -21.98 -20.43 -5.11
C TRP A 317 -22.14 -21.39 -3.93
N PRO A 318 -21.43 -22.54 -3.93
CA PRO A 318 -21.52 -23.49 -2.82
C PRO A 318 -21.10 -22.86 -1.49
N SER A 319 -21.83 -23.21 -0.42
CA SER A 319 -21.44 -22.90 0.95
C SER A 319 -20.26 -23.76 1.38
N ILE A 320 -19.61 -23.40 2.48
CA ILE A 320 -18.53 -24.24 3.03
C ILE A 320 -19.03 -25.65 3.43
N GLY A 321 -20.28 -25.79 3.88
CA GLY A 321 -20.90 -27.08 4.18
C GLY A 321 -21.14 -27.92 2.92
N GLU A 322 -21.52 -27.29 1.81
CA GLU A 322 -21.68 -27.95 0.52
C GLU A 322 -20.34 -28.34 -0.09
N LEU A 323 -19.30 -27.49 0.01
CA LEU A 323 -17.93 -27.85 -0.37
C LEU A 323 -17.42 -29.06 0.44
N ALA A 324 -17.69 -29.10 1.75
CA ALA A 324 -17.36 -30.26 2.58
C ALA A 324 -18.11 -31.53 2.13
N SER A 325 -19.37 -31.40 1.72
CA SER A 325 -20.18 -32.50 1.21
C SER A 325 -19.65 -33.03 -0.13
N ILE A 326 -19.26 -32.13 -1.04
CA ILE A 326 -18.62 -32.48 -2.32
C ILE A 326 -17.33 -33.26 -2.04
N PHE A 327 -16.43 -32.70 -1.22
CA PHE A 327 -15.16 -33.34 -0.91
C PHE A 327 -15.32 -34.73 -0.27
N ARG A 328 -16.22 -34.86 0.71
CA ARG A 328 -16.51 -36.14 1.37
C ARG A 328 -17.07 -37.18 0.40
N THR A 329 -17.91 -36.77 -0.54
CA THR A 329 -18.63 -37.68 -1.45
C THR A 329 -17.75 -38.12 -2.62
N TYR A 330 -16.98 -37.19 -3.19
CA TYR A 330 -16.27 -37.39 -4.46
C TYR A 330 -14.76 -37.47 -4.30
N GLY A 331 -14.21 -37.14 -3.12
CA GLY A 331 -12.77 -37.16 -2.84
C GLY A 331 -12.00 -35.95 -3.35
N GLY A 332 -12.67 -34.97 -3.96
CA GLY A 332 -12.07 -33.77 -4.53
C GLY A 332 -13.11 -32.79 -5.05
N PHE A 333 -12.65 -31.75 -5.73
CA PHE A 333 -13.49 -30.71 -6.31
C PHE A 333 -13.43 -30.73 -7.84
N CYS A 334 -14.55 -30.44 -8.48
CA CYS A 334 -14.57 -30.25 -9.92
C CYS A 334 -13.77 -29.00 -10.32
N TRP A 335 -12.74 -29.19 -11.15
CA TRP A 335 -11.88 -28.09 -11.58
C TRP A 335 -11.33 -28.39 -12.96
N GLY A 336 -12.09 -28.02 -13.98
CA GLY A 336 -11.76 -28.22 -15.39
C GLY A 336 -12.50 -27.21 -16.26
N GLU A 337 -12.84 -27.58 -17.49
CA GLU A 337 -13.50 -26.67 -18.46
C GLU A 337 -14.88 -26.18 -17.98
N ARG A 338 -15.54 -26.93 -17.09
CA ARG A 338 -16.86 -26.57 -16.53
C ARG A 338 -16.80 -25.61 -15.33
N CYS A 339 -15.64 -25.39 -14.72
CA CYS A 339 -15.49 -24.49 -13.56
C CYS A 339 -14.79 -23.21 -14.01
N THR A 340 -15.54 -22.11 -13.97
CA THR A 340 -15.09 -20.77 -14.36
C THR A 340 -13.99 -20.22 -13.43
N CYS A 341 -13.32 -19.15 -13.82
CA CYS A 341 -12.35 -18.45 -12.96
C CYS A 341 -12.98 -18.01 -11.62
N MET A 342 -14.25 -17.59 -11.63
CA MET A 342 -15.00 -17.24 -10.42
C MET A 342 -15.19 -18.44 -9.47
N CYS A 343 -15.54 -19.61 -10.01
CA CYS A 343 -15.69 -20.87 -9.24
C CYS A 343 -14.42 -21.19 -8.44
N ARG A 344 -13.26 -21.07 -9.10
CA ARG A 344 -11.94 -21.35 -8.52
C ARG A 344 -11.56 -20.29 -7.49
N ALA A 345 -11.79 -19.02 -7.78
CA ALA A 345 -11.49 -17.92 -6.87
C ALA A 345 -12.34 -17.95 -5.60
N GLN A 346 -13.64 -18.27 -5.73
CA GLN A 346 -14.56 -18.38 -4.60
C GLN A 346 -14.17 -19.48 -3.64
N MET A 347 -13.87 -20.67 -4.15
CA MET A 347 -13.46 -21.81 -3.34
C MET A 347 -12.13 -21.54 -2.64
N PHE A 348 -11.16 -20.99 -3.37
CA PHE A 348 -9.85 -20.67 -2.83
C PHE A 348 -9.93 -19.60 -1.73
N ALA A 349 -10.63 -18.48 -1.97
CA ALA A 349 -10.84 -17.43 -0.96
C ALA A 349 -11.57 -17.96 0.29
N THR A 350 -12.54 -18.85 0.10
CA THR A 350 -13.23 -19.53 1.21
C THR A 350 -12.25 -20.32 2.06
N PHE A 351 -11.40 -21.16 1.46
CA PHE A 351 -10.42 -21.95 2.22
C PHE A 351 -9.37 -21.09 2.90
N LEU A 352 -8.87 -20.04 2.25
CA LEU A 352 -7.95 -19.09 2.89
C LEU A 352 -8.52 -18.52 4.19
N TYR A 353 -9.78 -18.10 4.16
CA TYR A 353 -10.45 -17.64 5.37
C TYR A 353 -10.60 -18.74 6.43
N ARG A 354 -11.02 -19.94 6.01
CA ARG A 354 -11.24 -21.07 6.93
C ARG A 354 -9.95 -21.60 7.57
N VAL A 355 -8.79 -21.37 6.96
CA VAL A 355 -7.49 -21.62 7.60
C VAL A 355 -6.99 -20.44 8.43
N GLY A 356 -7.87 -19.51 8.81
CA GLY A 356 -7.57 -18.44 9.75
C GLY A 356 -6.78 -17.27 9.15
N ILE A 357 -6.92 -17.00 7.86
CA ILE A 357 -6.48 -15.73 7.27
C ILE A 357 -7.62 -14.69 7.45
N PRO A 358 -7.32 -13.47 7.91
CA PRO A 358 -8.33 -12.44 8.17
C PRO A 358 -9.10 -12.00 6.91
N ARG A 359 -10.35 -11.59 7.09
CA ARG A 359 -11.27 -11.21 6.00
C ARG A 359 -10.89 -9.94 5.26
N ASP A 360 -10.15 -9.07 5.92
CA ASP A 360 -9.58 -7.84 5.38
C ASP A 360 -8.24 -8.06 4.68
N ARG A 361 -7.78 -9.32 4.62
CA ARG A 361 -6.59 -9.74 3.89
C ARG A 361 -6.91 -10.51 2.62
N ILE A 362 -8.17 -10.86 2.37
CA ILE A 362 -8.60 -11.65 1.22
C ILE A 362 -9.73 -10.91 0.52
N ALA A 363 -9.69 -10.89 -0.81
CA ALA A 363 -10.85 -10.59 -1.62
C ALA A 363 -10.75 -11.32 -2.96
N ILE A 364 -11.85 -11.32 -3.71
CA ILE A 364 -11.86 -11.74 -5.11
C ILE A 364 -11.87 -10.47 -5.93
N ALA A 365 -10.98 -10.35 -6.91
CA ALA A 365 -10.88 -9.19 -7.78
C ALA A 365 -11.18 -9.58 -9.24
N GLY A 366 -11.73 -8.62 -9.97
CA GLY A 366 -11.91 -8.71 -11.41
C GLY A 366 -10.90 -7.82 -12.15
N GLY A 367 -10.12 -8.43 -13.04
CA GLY A 367 -9.27 -7.73 -14.01
C GLY A 367 -9.89 -7.80 -15.40
N ARG A 368 -9.65 -6.78 -16.24
CA ARG A 368 -10.07 -6.80 -17.64
C ARG A 368 -9.19 -7.77 -18.43
N TYR A 369 -9.83 -8.61 -19.22
CA TYR A 369 -9.16 -9.45 -20.24
C TYR A 369 -9.22 -8.77 -21.62
N ASP A 370 -10.31 -8.05 -21.87
CA ASP A 370 -10.51 -7.16 -23.01
C ASP A 370 -11.50 -6.06 -22.60
N GLU A 371 -11.99 -5.26 -23.55
CA GLU A 371 -12.96 -4.17 -23.28
C GLU A 371 -14.31 -4.65 -22.71
N THR A 372 -14.63 -5.94 -22.85
CA THR A 372 -15.94 -6.54 -22.54
C THR A 372 -15.87 -7.72 -21.57
N SER A 373 -14.71 -8.36 -21.44
CA SER A 373 -14.52 -9.60 -20.68
C SER A 373 -13.69 -9.35 -19.43
N GLU A 374 -13.99 -10.13 -18.38
CA GLU A 374 -13.33 -10.03 -17.09
C GLU A 374 -12.76 -11.39 -16.69
N HIS A 375 -11.56 -11.36 -16.12
CA HIS A 375 -10.96 -12.51 -15.46
C HIS A 375 -10.98 -12.32 -13.96
N ILE A 376 -11.28 -13.39 -13.23
CA ILE A 376 -11.48 -13.37 -11.79
C ILE A 376 -10.35 -14.11 -11.08
N TYR A 377 -9.79 -13.48 -10.06
CA TYR A 377 -8.69 -14.01 -9.27
C TYR A 377 -8.84 -13.63 -7.79
N VAL A 378 -8.06 -14.26 -6.92
CA VAL A 378 -8.00 -13.91 -5.50
C VAL A 378 -6.89 -12.90 -5.30
N VAL A 379 -7.12 -11.91 -4.45
CA VAL A 379 -6.09 -11.00 -3.98
C VAL A 379 -5.85 -11.25 -2.49
N LEU A 380 -4.57 -11.29 -2.10
CA LEU A 380 -4.10 -11.48 -0.74
C LEU A 380 -3.26 -10.28 -0.32
N ARG A 381 -3.61 -9.67 0.81
CA ARG A 381 -2.85 -8.55 1.38
C ARG A 381 -1.78 -9.04 2.36
N LEU A 382 -0.52 -8.71 2.13
CA LEU A 382 0.56 -8.84 3.12
C LEU A 382 1.17 -7.45 3.36
N GLY A 383 1.17 -7.01 4.61
CA GLY A 383 1.49 -5.62 4.95
C GLY A 383 0.55 -4.64 4.23
N CYS A 384 1.11 -3.82 3.36
CA CYS A 384 0.44 -2.85 2.47
C CYS A 384 0.33 -3.33 1.02
N HIS A 385 0.97 -4.45 0.66
CA HIS A 385 0.99 -4.96 -0.70
C HIS A 385 -0.17 -5.91 -0.93
N TRP A 386 -0.68 -5.92 -2.16
CA TRP A 386 -1.54 -6.97 -2.64
C TRP A 386 -0.77 -7.89 -3.55
N TYR A 387 -1.04 -9.17 -3.38
CA TYR A 387 -0.57 -10.24 -4.23
C TYR A 387 -1.79 -10.81 -4.92
N TYR A 388 -1.73 -10.96 -6.23
CA TYR A 388 -2.78 -11.68 -6.93
C TYR A 388 -2.41 -13.16 -7.04
N LEU A 389 -3.45 -13.96 -6.90
CA LEU A 389 -3.41 -15.39 -6.86
C LEU A 389 -4.52 -15.84 -7.80
N ASP A 390 -4.15 -16.16 -9.04
CA ASP A 390 -5.06 -16.71 -10.02
C ASP A 390 -5.02 -18.24 -9.93
N PRO A 391 -6.02 -18.85 -9.25
CA PRO A 391 -6.05 -20.28 -9.01
C PRO A 391 -6.17 -21.08 -10.33
N THR A 392 -6.43 -20.44 -11.48
CA THR A 392 -6.43 -21.11 -12.78
C THR A 392 -5.02 -21.51 -13.25
N SER A 393 -3.96 -20.97 -12.65
CA SER A 393 -2.58 -21.33 -12.95
C SER A 393 -2.29 -22.82 -12.72
N ASN A 394 -1.51 -23.43 -13.62
CA ASN A 394 -1.11 -24.84 -13.52
C ASN A 394 0.07 -25.08 -12.56
N ARG A 395 0.53 -24.07 -11.83
CA ARG A 395 1.61 -24.22 -10.84
C ARG A 395 1.16 -25.11 -9.69
N SER A 396 1.89 -26.19 -9.46
CA SER A 396 1.66 -27.12 -8.34
C SER A 396 2.11 -26.53 -6.99
N SER A 397 3.13 -25.67 -7.00
CA SER A 397 3.67 -25.04 -5.79
C SER A 397 4.10 -23.59 -6.03
N LEU A 398 4.09 -22.80 -4.96
CA LEU A 398 4.57 -21.41 -4.95
C LEU A 398 5.89 -21.30 -4.19
N GLY A 399 6.69 -20.28 -4.48
CA GLY A 399 7.96 -20.01 -3.80
C GLY A 399 7.82 -19.61 -2.33
N GLU A 400 8.91 -19.64 -1.58
CA GLU A 400 8.93 -19.24 -0.15
C GLU A 400 8.67 -17.74 0.04
N THR A 401 9.09 -16.93 -0.93
CA THR A 401 8.82 -15.49 -0.97
C THR A 401 7.60 -15.21 -1.86
N PRO A 402 6.73 -14.27 -1.46
CA PRO A 402 5.66 -13.79 -2.32
C PRO A 402 6.19 -13.27 -3.66
N GLU A 403 5.64 -13.79 -4.75
CA GLU A 403 5.73 -13.15 -6.07
C GLU A 403 4.50 -12.26 -6.20
N ASN A 404 4.66 -11.02 -6.71
CA ASN A 404 3.50 -10.17 -7.03
C ASN A 404 2.57 -10.99 -7.95
N VAL A 405 3.19 -11.56 -9.01
CA VAL A 405 2.95 -12.59 -10.08
C VAL A 405 2.44 -14.01 -9.83
N VAL A 406 1.38 -14.36 -9.08
CA VAL A 406 0.93 -15.77 -9.10
C VAL A 406 -0.29 -16.00 -9.99
N GLY A 407 -0.09 -16.26 -11.29
CA GLY A 407 -1.20 -16.54 -12.21
C GLY A 407 -0.80 -17.13 -13.55
N VAL A 408 -1.77 -17.25 -14.47
CA VAL A 408 -1.44 -17.45 -15.89
C VAL A 408 -0.67 -16.20 -16.30
N THR A 409 0.58 -16.36 -16.75
CA THR A 409 1.41 -15.26 -17.27
C THR A 409 0.91 -14.81 -18.65
N ASP A 410 -0.41 -14.74 -18.80
CA ASP A 410 -1.04 -14.22 -19.99
C ASP A 410 -0.96 -12.70 -19.89
N PRO A 411 -0.19 -12.03 -20.77
CA PRO A 411 -0.08 -10.58 -20.77
C PRO A 411 -1.42 -9.87 -21.10
N VAL A 412 -2.48 -10.64 -21.39
CA VAL A 412 -3.81 -10.16 -21.76
C VAL A 412 -4.69 -9.84 -20.55
N VAL A 413 -4.33 -10.20 -19.31
CA VAL A 413 -5.15 -9.79 -18.15
C VAL A 413 -4.50 -8.63 -17.41
N ASP A 414 -5.29 -7.59 -17.17
CA ASP A 414 -4.90 -6.46 -16.34
C ASP A 414 -5.04 -6.79 -14.84
N TYR A 415 -4.07 -7.55 -14.32
CA TYR A 415 -4.00 -7.88 -12.90
C TYR A 415 -3.60 -6.70 -12.01
N VAL A 416 -2.95 -5.68 -12.59
CA VAL A 416 -2.43 -4.53 -11.87
C VAL A 416 -3.57 -3.59 -11.48
N HIS A 417 -4.60 -3.49 -12.33
CA HIS A 417 -5.67 -2.50 -12.20
C HIS A 417 -7.05 -3.16 -11.99
N PRO A 418 -7.31 -3.84 -10.85
CA PRO A 418 -8.61 -4.46 -10.60
C PRO A 418 -9.70 -3.39 -10.63
N HIS A 419 -10.75 -3.67 -11.40
CA HIS A 419 -11.87 -2.75 -11.60
C HIS A 419 -13.04 -3.07 -10.66
N ASN A 420 -13.11 -4.29 -10.14
CA ASN A 420 -14.09 -4.70 -9.16
C ASN A 420 -13.50 -5.58 -8.05
N LEU A 421 -14.19 -5.62 -6.92
CA LEU A 421 -13.81 -6.39 -5.74
C LEU A 421 -15.05 -7.04 -5.12
N THR A 422 -15.02 -8.35 -4.91
CA THR A 422 -15.96 -9.06 -4.05
C THR A 422 -15.28 -9.38 -2.73
N THR A 423 -15.79 -8.82 -1.64
CA THR A 423 -15.20 -9.00 -0.30
C THR A 423 -15.83 -10.15 0.44
N LEU A 424 -15.10 -10.68 1.42
CA LEU A 424 -15.69 -11.61 2.39
C LEU A 424 -16.68 -10.87 3.30
N PRO A 425 -17.68 -11.57 3.86
CA PRO A 425 -18.68 -10.93 4.71
C PRO A 425 -18.04 -10.18 5.87
N ARG A 426 -18.52 -8.98 6.22
CA ARG A 426 -17.94 -8.18 7.33
C ARG A 426 -16.47 -7.76 7.14
N SER A 427 -15.91 -7.85 5.94
CA SER A 427 -14.60 -7.26 5.64
C SER A 427 -14.66 -5.73 5.76
N VAL A 428 -13.55 -5.10 6.16
CA VAL A 428 -13.44 -3.62 6.22
C VAL A 428 -12.93 -3.01 4.91
N LEU A 429 -12.63 -3.83 3.91
CA LEU A 429 -12.20 -3.39 2.58
C LEU A 429 -13.32 -2.65 1.86
N ARG A 430 -13.01 -1.50 1.26
CA ARG A 430 -14.03 -0.59 0.70
C ARG A 430 -13.96 -0.40 -0.82
N LYS A 431 -12.79 -0.61 -1.43
CA LYS A 431 -12.58 -0.38 -2.87
C LYS A 431 -11.52 -1.34 -3.44
N PRO A 432 -11.51 -1.57 -4.77
CA PRO A 432 -10.39 -2.21 -5.44
C PRO A 432 -9.12 -1.38 -5.27
N MET A 433 -7.99 -2.07 -5.15
CA MET A 433 -6.69 -1.44 -4.93
C MET A 433 -5.77 -1.70 -6.10
N LEU A 434 -4.94 -0.72 -6.43
CA LEU A 434 -3.82 -0.93 -7.35
C LEU A 434 -2.93 -2.03 -6.79
N VAL A 435 -2.62 -3.04 -7.61
CA VAL A 435 -1.73 -4.13 -7.22
C VAL A 435 -0.32 -3.79 -7.66
N ARG A 436 0.64 -3.75 -6.73
CA ARG A 436 2.05 -3.39 -6.99
C ARG A 436 3.01 -4.43 -6.45
#